data_AF-A0A847JBS5-F1
#
_entry.id   AF-A0A847JBS5-F1
#
_cell.length_a   1.000
_cell.length_b   1.000
_cell.length_c   1.000
_cell.angle_alpha   90.00
_cell.angle_beta   90.00
_cell.angle_gamma   90.00
#
_symmetry.space_group_name_H-M   'P 1'
#
loop_
_entity.id
_entity.type
_entity.pdbx_description
1 polymer ?
#
loop_
_entity_poly.entity_id
_entity_poly.type
_entity_poly.pdbx_seq_one_letter_code
_entity_poly.pdbx_strand_id
1 'polypeptide(L)' 'MRLAFTVWGLAPAAFWAMTPRELSAALGRGRTASRLDRAGLDDLMRRFPDVRPMETADGRVR' A
#
# COMPACT_ATOMS: atom_id res chain seq x y z
N MET A 1 -3.13 11.23 -6.44
CA MET A 1 -3.70 12.61 -6.46
C MET A 1 -5.21 12.68 -6.71
N ARG A 2 -5.83 11.82 -7.53
CA ARG A 2 -7.29 11.94 -7.85
C ARG A 2 -8.21 11.91 -6.63
N LEU A 3 -7.90 11.07 -5.63
CA LEU A 3 -8.72 10.86 -4.42
C LEU A 3 -9.06 12.16 -3.66
N ALA A 4 -8.10 13.05 -3.44
CA ALA A 4 -8.32 14.28 -2.68
C ALA A 4 -9.16 15.32 -3.46
N PHE A 5 -8.88 15.47 -4.75
CA PHE A 5 -9.57 16.43 -5.62
C PHE A 5 -11.00 16.03 -5.96
N THR A 6 -11.28 14.72 -6.11
CA THR A 6 -12.60 14.27 -6.57
C THR A 6 -13.54 13.88 -5.43
N VAL A 7 -13.02 13.39 -4.29
CA VAL A 7 -13.87 12.87 -3.19
C VAL A 7 -14.07 13.92 -2.09
N TRP A 8 -13.08 14.81 -1.86
CA TRP A 8 -13.12 15.77 -0.76
C TRP A 8 -13.07 17.24 -1.18
N GLY A 9 -12.85 17.53 -2.47
CA GLY A 9 -12.76 18.90 -2.96
C GLY A 9 -11.60 19.71 -2.36
N LEU A 10 -10.55 19.05 -1.88
CA LEU A 10 -9.40 19.73 -1.27
C LEU A 10 -8.51 20.36 -2.34
N ALA A 11 -8.08 21.60 -2.10
CA ALA A 11 -7.03 22.23 -2.89
C ALA A 11 -5.69 21.47 -2.73
N PRO A 12 -4.79 21.48 -3.74
CA PRO A 12 -3.57 20.67 -3.72
C PRO A 12 -2.68 20.97 -2.51
N ALA A 13 -2.53 22.25 -2.20
CA ALA A 13 -1.72 22.70 -1.08
C ALA A 13 -2.29 22.22 0.26
N ALA A 14 -3.61 22.26 0.43
CA ALA A 14 -4.26 21.78 1.65
C ALA A 14 -4.02 20.29 1.85
N PHE A 15 -4.12 19.47 0.80
CA PHE A 15 -3.85 18.03 0.87
C PHE A 15 -2.41 17.73 1.30
N TRP A 16 -1.42 18.45 0.77
CA TRP A 16 -0.01 18.23 1.11
C TRP A 16 0.40 18.76 2.47
N ALA A 17 -0.33 19.74 3.01
CA ALA A 17 -0.13 20.24 4.36
C ALA A 17 -0.71 19.31 5.44
N MET A 18 -1.62 18.40 5.08
CA MET A 18 -2.25 17.49 6.04
C MET A 18 -1.23 16.51 6.63
N THR A 19 -1.35 16.28 7.93
CA THR A 19 -0.61 15.23 8.61
C THR A 19 -1.15 13.85 8.24
N PRO A 20 -0.33 12.78 8.36
CA PRO A 20 -0.80 11.41 8.15
C PRO A 20 -2.00 11.02 9.02
N ARG A 21 -2.13 11.60 10.21
CA ARG A 21 -3.25 11.38 11.13
C ARG A 21 -4.55 11.99 10.61
N GLU A 22 -4.49 13.24 10.12
CA GLU A 22 -5.64 13.93 9.51
C GLU A 22 -6.08 13.25 8.21
N LEU A 23 -5.11 12.83 7.39
CA LEU A 23 -5.39 12.06 6.18
C LEU A 23 -6.09 10.73 6.52
N SER A 24 -5.62 10.01 7.55
CA SER A 24 -6.23 8.75 7.99
C SER A 24 -7.67 8.94 8.50
N ALA A 25 -7.91 10.03 9.24
CA ALA A 25 -9.24 10.39 9.73
C ALA A 25 -10.19 10.70 8.57
N ALA A 26 -9.77 11.52 7.60
CA ALA A 26 -10.56 11.87 6.43
C ALA A 26 -10.88 10.65 5.55
N LEU A 27 -9.97 9.67 5.43
CA LEU A 27 -10.20 8.40 4.68
C LEU A 27 -11.22 7.47 5.33
N GLY A 28 -11.78 7.81 6.50
CA GLY A 28 -12.67 6.92 7.23
C GLY A 28 -11.96 5.63 7.66
N ARG A 29 -10.62 5.59 7.59
CA ARG A 29 -9.78 4.48 8.05
C ARG A 29 -9.60 4.51 9.56
N GLY A 30 -10.60 5.01 10.27
CA GLY A 30 -10.75 4.96 11.72
C GLY A 30 -11.03 3.54 12.25
N ARG A 31 -10.43 2.53 11.62
CA ARG A 31 -10.32 1.20 12.19
C ARG A 31 -8.88 0.81 12.04
N THR A 32 -8.26 0.58 13.20
CA THR A 32 -7.03 -0.18 13.37
C THR A 32 -7.02 -1.27 12.30
N ALA A 33 -6.22 -1.10 11.25
CA ALA A 33 -5.80 -2.26 10.49
C ALA A 33 -5.28 -3.21 11.56
N SER A 34 -5.88 -4.40 11.67
CA SER A 34 -5.40 -5.42 12.60
C SER A 34 -3.88 -5.42 12.47
N ARG A 35 -3.17 -5.24 13.59
CA ARG A 35 -1.70 -5.22 13.58
C ARG A 35 -1.27 -6.39 12.70
N LEU A 36 -0.50 -6.10 11.65
CA LEU A 36 -0.02 -7.12 10.75
C LEU A 36 0.73 -8.14 11.60
N ASP A 37 0.20 -9.35 11.68
CA ASP A 37 0.85 -10.44 12.40
C ASP A 37 1.89 -11.09 11.49
N ARG A 38 2.74 -11.91 12.08
CA ARG A 38 3.81 -12.58 11.34
C ARG A 38 3.25 -13.48 10.23
N ALA A 39 2.15 -14.16 10.51
CA ALA A 39 1.50 -15.04 9.53
C ALA A 39 0.98 -14.27 8.30
N GLY A 40 0.38 -13.10 8.51
CA GLY A 40 -0.07 -12.22 7.42
C GLY A 40 1.09 -11.64 6.62
N LEU A 41 2.21 -11.30 7.28
CA LEU A 41 3.43 -10.90 6.56
C LEU A 41 3.97 -12.03 5.69
N ASP A 42 4.06 -13.25 6.23
CA ASP A 42 4.55 -14.42 5.48
C ASP A 42 3.67 -14.73 4.25
N ASP A 43 2.35 -14.53 4.35
CA ASP A 43 1.44 -14.68 3.21
C ASP A 43 1.67 -13.62 2.12
N LEU A 44 1.90 -12.37 2.51
CA LEU A 44 2.22 -11.29 1.58
C LEU A 44 3.54 -11.56 0.86
N MET A 45 4.58 -12.02 1.56
CA MET A 45 5.88 -12.36 0.96
C MET A 45 5.77 -13.50 -0.07
N ARG A 46 4.93 -14.51 0.19
CA ARG A 46 4.65 -15.57 -0.79
C ARG A 46 3.90 -15.06 -2.01
N ARG A 47 2.94 -14.15 -1.81
CA ARG A 47 2.09 -13.62 -2.87
C ARG A 47 2.80 -12.61 -3.78
N PHE A 48 3.75 -11.87 -3.22
CA PHE A 48 4.51 -10.83 -3.92
C PHE A 48 6.02 -11.06 -3.69
N PRO A 49 6.63 -12.05 -4.36
CA PRO A 49 8.06 -12.29 -4.23
C PRO A 49 8.86 -11.15 -4.87
N ASP A 50 9.75 -10.52 -4.10
CA ASP A 50 10.64 -9.45 -4.57
C ASP A 50 11.72 -9.96 -5.54
N VAL A 51 12.01 -11.26 -5.48
CA VAL A 51 12.89 -11.92 -6.43
C VAL A 51 12.09 -12.30 -7.67
N ARG A 52 12.41 -11.66 -8.79
CA ARG A 52 12.08 -12.26 -10.09
C ARG A 52 12.76 -13.62 -10.13
N PRO A 53 12.09 -14.70 -10.59
CA PRO A 53 12.79 -15.94 -10.88
C PRO A 53 13.98 -15.55 -11.74
N MET A 54 15.19 -15.83 -11.26
CA MET A 54 16.37 -15.66 -12.09
C MET A 54 16.10 -16.51 -13.32
N GLU A 55 15.90 -15.86 -14.46
CA GLU A 55 15.91 -16.53 -15.74
C GLU A 55 17.31 -17.11 -15.83
N THR A 56 17.43 -18.38 -15.43
CA THR A 56 18.65 -19.13 -15.62
C THR A 56 18.81 -19.17 -17.12
N ALA A 57 19.96 -18.73 -17.62
CA ALA A 57 20.27 -18.63 -19.05
C ALA A 57 20.26 -19.98 -19.79
N ASP A 58 19.66 -21.02 -19.22
CA ASP A 58 19.39 -22.30 -19.82
C ASP A 58 17.88 -22.56 -19.71
N GLY A 59 17.19 -22.49 -20.85
CA GLY A 59 15.74 -22.62 -20.97
C GLY A 59 15.23 -24.04 -20.64
N ARG A 60 15.39 -24.48 -19.40
CA ARG A 60 14.80 -25.71 -18.88
C ARG A 60 14.26 -25.49 -17.48
N VAL A 61 12.93 -25.43 -17.41
CA VAL A 61 12.15 -25.49 -16.17
C VAL A 61 12.41 -26.84 -15.50
N ARG A 62 12.88 -26.81 -14.25
CA ARG A 62 12.95 -27.96 -13.33
C ARG A 62 12.19 -27.59 -12.07
#